data_AF-A0A1V4ZLV1-F1
#
_entry.id   AF-A0A1V4ZLV1-F1
#
_cell.length_a   1.000
_cell.length_b   1.000
_cell.length_c   1.000
_cell.angle_alpha   90.00
_cell.angle_beta   90.00
_cell.angle_gamma   90.00
#
_symmetry.space_group_name_H-M   'P 1'
#
loop_
_entity.id
_entity.type
_entity.pdbx_description
1 polymer ?
#
loop_
_entity_poly.entity_id
_entity_poly.type
_entity_poly.pdbx_seq_one_letter_code
_entity_poly.pdbx_strand_id
1 'polypeptide(L)' 'MLMIHIKKYYEGISHEEIHTDRYNSLEISPVHIHKDKKAHKDALLTLGDEIVSQIHGRHVPVVTYSPDAASQKVAAEH' A
#
# COMPACT_ATOMS: atom_id res chain seq x y z
N MET A 1 -0.81 -2.58 8.73
CA MET A 1 -1.96 -3.19 8.03
C MET A 1 -2.15 -2.59 6.63
N LEU A 2 -2.37 -1.28 6.50
CA LEU A 2 -2.72 -0.64 5.22
C LEU A 2 -1.81 -1.04 4.04
N MET A 3 -0.48 -1.00 4.18
CA MET A 3 0.43 -1.36 3.08
C MET A 3 0.28 -2.81 2.58
N ILE A 4 -0.07 -3.75 3.46
CA ILE A 4 -0.34 -5.14 3.04
C ILE A 4 -1.59 -5.20 2.17
N HIS A 5 -2.61 -4.38 2.45
CA HIS A 5 -3.81 -4.30 1.60
C HIS A 5 -3.49 -3.66 0.25
N ILE A 6 -2.65 -2.62 0.23
CA ILE A 6 -2.21 -2.00 -1.03
C ILE A 6 -1.45 -3.01 -1.90
N LYS A 7 -0.50 -3.75 -1.31
CA LYS A 7 0.20 -4.85 -1.98
C LYS A 7 -0.82 -5.84 -2.58
N LYS A 8 -1.67 -6.44 -1.74
CA LYS A 8 -2.66 -7.44 -2.18
C LYS A 8 -3.61 -6.90 -3.27
N TYR A 9 -4.03 -5.65 -3.16
CA TYR A 9 -4.87 -5.02 -4.17
C TYR A 9 -4.15 -4.92 -5.51
N TYR A 10 -2.91 -4.41 -5.50
CA TYR A 10 -2.10 -4.32 -6.71
C TYR A 10 -1.88 -5.70 -7.34
N GLU A 11 -1.49 -6.70 -6.55
CA GLU A 11 -1.27 -8.08 -7.02
C GLU A 11 -2.55 -8.69 -7.59
N GLY A 12 -3.70 -8.40 -6.97
CA GLY A 12 -5.00 -8.87 -7.44
C GLY A 12 -5.45 -8.28 -8.77
N ILE A 13 -5.15 -7.01 -9.05
CA ILE A 13 -5.54 -6.35 -10.32
C ILE A 13 -4.52 -6.56 -11.45
N SER A 14 -3.25 -6.74 -11.12
CA SER A 14 -2.16 -6.89 -12.10
C SER A 14 -1.84 -8.35 -12.39
N HIS A 15 -2.28 -9.28 -11.54
CA HIS A 15 -1.86 -10.68 -11.53
C HIS A 15 -0.35 -10.86 -11.40
N GLU A 16 0.33 -9.90 -10.79
CA GLU A 16 1.77 -9.94 -10.56
C GLU A 16 2.08 -9.90 -9.08
N GLU A 17 3.03 -10.72 -8.69
CA GLU A 17 3.51 -10.76 -7.31
C GLU A 17 4.51 -9.63 -7.06
N ILE A 18 4.31 -8.91 -5.96
CA ILE A 18 5.30 -7.97 -5.46
C ILE A 18 6.31 -8.72 -4.59
N HIS A 19 7.58 -8.71 -5.01
CA HIS A 19 8.66 -9.28 -4.23
C HIS A 19 9.01 -8.36 -3.07
N THR A 20 8.94 -8.88 -1.85
CA THR A 20 9.13 -8.10 -0.61
C THR A 20 10.19 -8.72 0.29
N ASP A 21 11.32 -9.10 -0.28
CA ASP A 21 12.38 -9.84 0.43
C ASP A 21 12.97 -9.03 1.59
N ARG A 22 13.16 -7.72 1.41
CA ARG A 22 13.68 -6.86 2.48
C ARG A 22 12.65 -6.72 3.58
N TYR A 23 11.38 -6.47 3.26
CA TYR A 23 10.33 -6.43 4.25
C TYR A 23 10.21 -7.77 5.03
N ASN A 24 10.26 -8.90 4.33
CA ASN A 24 10.19 -10.23 4.94
C ASN A 24 11.35 -10.48 5.92
N SER A 25 12.56 -10.02 5.56
CA SER A 25 13.76 -10.16 6.40
C SER A 25 13.69 -9.39 7.72
N LEU A 26 12.81 -8.38 7.83
CA LEU A 26 12.62 -7.63 9.08
C LEU A 26 11.84 -8.45 10.13
N GLU A 27 11.17 -9.52 9.72
CA GLU A 27 10.32 -10.35 10.59
C GLU A 27 9.27 -9.52 11.35
N ILE A 28 8.83 -8.40 10.77
CA ILE A 28 7.78 -7.52 11.28
C ILE A 28 6.54 -7.68 10.43
N SER A 29 5.47 -8.15 11.05
CA SER A 29 4.11 -8.20 10.48
C SER A 29 3.16 -7.31 11.28
N PRO A 30 2.10 -6.77 10.67
CA PRO A 30 1.12 -5.93 11.37
C PRO A 30 0.51 -6.53 12.64
N VAL A 31 0.55 -7.86 12.81
CA VAL A 31 0.07 -8.55 14.03
C VAL A 31 1.00 -8.39 15.23
N HIS A 32 2.27 -7.99 15.01
CA HIS A 32 3.28 -7.84 16.05
C HIS A 32 3.09 -6.54 16.84
N ILE A 33 1.91 -6.31 17.41
CA ILE A 33 1.54 -5.05 18.09
C ILE A 33 2.41 -4.69 19.31
N HIS A 34 3.22 -5.64 19.78
CA HIS A 34 4.12 -5.47 20.92
C HIS A 34 5.57 -5.14 20.53
N LYS A 35 5.92 -5.18 19.22
CA LYS A 35 7.24 -4.76 18.76
C LYS A 35 7.37 -3.24 18.80
N ASP A 36 8.60 -2.75 18.79
CA ASP A 36 8.85 -1.33 18.97
C ASP A 36 8.40 -0.48 17.77
N LYS A 37 8.12 0.79 18.04
CA LYS A 37 7.63 1.74 17.04
C LYS A 37 8.60 1.94 15.88
N LYS A 38 9.91 1.82 16.12
CA LYS A 38 10.92 2.01 15.07
C LYS A 38 10.89 0.83 14.11
N ALA A 39 10.85 -0.40 14.61
CA ALA A 39 10.73 -1.60 13.79
C ALA A 39 9.49 -1.56 12.88
N HIS A 40 8.34 -1.10 13.40
CA HIS A 40 7.14 -0.93 12.58
C HIS A 40 7.28 0.14 11.48
N LYS A 41 7.97 1.25 11.77
CA LYS A 41 8.23 2.29 10.77
C LYS A 41 9.19 1.79 9.69
N ASP A 42 10.26 1.12 10.09
CA ASP A 42 11.25 0.56 9.17
C ASP A 42 10.58 -0.46 8.23
N ALA A 43 9.70 -1.31 8.77
CA ALA A 43 8.92 -2.26 7.99
C ALA A 43 7.93 -1.57 7.03
N LEU A 44 7.25 -0.51 7.48
CA LEU A 44 6.33 0.26 6.64
C LEU A 44 7.07 0.92 5.46
N LEU A 45 8.19 1.57 5.73
CA LEU A 45 8.99 2.27 4.72
C LEU A 45 9.61 1.29 3.74
N THR A 46 10.15 0.16 4.23
CA THR A 46 10.74 -0.89 3.38
C THR A 46 9.70 -1.48 2.44
N LEU A 47 8.51 -1.82 2.94
CA LEU A 47 7.44 -2.36 2.12
C LEU A 47 6.95 -1.36 1.08
N GLY A 48 6.80 -0.08 1.45
CA GLY A 48 6.42 0.98 0.53
C GLY A 48 7.44 1.17 -0.59
N ASP A 49 8.73 1.14 -0.27
CA ASP A 49 9.83 1.26 -1.21
C ASP A 49 9.86 0.11 -2.23
N GLU A 50 9.66 -1.14 -1.77
CA GLU A 50 9.59 -2.32 -2.65
C GLU A 50 8.38 -2.26 -3.60
N ILE A 51 7.20 -1.89 -3.09
CA ILE A 51 5.99 -1.71 -3.91
C ILE A 51 6.22 -0.64 -4.98
N VAL A 52 6.71 0.54 -4.58
CA VAL A 52 6.92 1.68 -5.49
C VAL A 52 7.97 1.35 -6.53
N SER A 53 9.08 0.70 -6.14
CA SER A 53 10.16 0.30 -7.05
C SER A 53 9.67 -0.66 -8.12
N GLN A 54 8.84 -1.64 -7.75
CA GLN A 54 8.31 -2.60 -8.71
C GLN A 54 7.28 -1.97 -9.65
N ILE A 55 6.44 -1.06 -9.14
CA ILE A 55 5.50 -0.30 -9.95
C ILE A 55 6.24 0.62 -10.93
N HIS A 56 7.27 1.35 -10.50
CA HIS A 56 8.03 2.28 -11.34
C HIS A 56 8.96 1.60 -12.35
N GLY A 57 9.49 0.42 -12.01
CA GLY A 57 10.22 -0.42 -12.96
C GLY A 57 9.35 -0.83 -14.16
N ARG A 58 8.03 -0.64 -14.07
CA ARG A 58 7.08 -0.73 -15.16
C ARG A 58 6.61 0.65 -15.59
N HIS A 59 6.59 0.86 -16.90
CA HIS A 59 5.94 2.01 -17.50
C HIS A 59 4.42 1.87 -17.29
N VAL A 60 3.89 2.38 -16.17
CA VAL A 60 2.47 2.28 -15.83
C VAL A 60 1.64 3.13 -16.81
N PRO A 61 0.60 2.60 -17.46
CA PRO A 61 -0.34 3.42 -18.21
C PRO A 61 -1.09 4.35 -17.24
N VAL A 62 -1.06 5.65 -17.52
CA VAL A 62 -1.69 6.69 -16.69
C VAL A 62 -3.17 6.33 -16.45
N VAL A 63 -3.52 6.08 -15.19
CA VAL A 63 -4.91 5.90 -14.76
C VAL A 63 -5.53 7.28 -14.58
N THR A 64 -6.36 7.70 -15.53
CA THR A 64 -7.13 8.95 -15.44
C THR A 64 -8.28 8.76 -14.47
N TYR A 65 -8.22 9.42 -13.30
CA TYR A 65 -9.35 9.46 -12.38
C TYR A 65 -10.42 10.44 -12.90
N SER A 66 -11.63 9.94 -13.16
CA SER A 66 -12.79 10.78 -13.47
C SER A 66 -13.30 11.46 -12.18
N PRO A 67 -13.46 12.79 -12.16
CA PRO A 67 -13.78 13.56 -10.95
C PRO A 67 -15.24 13.44 -10.45
N ASP A 68 -16.11 12.68 -11.12
CA ASP A 68 -17.56 12.68 -10.83
C ASP A 68 -17.99 11.95 -9.54
N ALA A 69 -17.08 11.29 -8.81
CA ALA A 69 -17.43 10.56 -7.58
C ALA A 69 -17.55 11.46 -6.32
N ALA A 70 -17.19 12.75 -6.40
CA ALA A 70 -17.13 13.63 -5.22
C ALA A 70 -18.42 14.43 -4.91
N SER A 71 -19.52 14.17 -5.62
CA SER A 71 -20.79 14.90 -5.40
C SER A 71 -21.79 14.09 -4.56
N GLN A 72 -21.42 13.76 -3.31
CA GLN A 72 -22.42 13.43 -2.29
C GLN A 72 -22.60 14.65 -1.38
N LYS A 73 -23.69 15.41 -1.63
CA LYS A 73 -24.16 16.51 -0.79
C LYS A 73 -24.45 15.98 0.62
N VAL A 74 -23.69 16.45 1.61
CA VAL A 74 -24.01 16.27 3.02
C VAL A 74 -25.07 17.30 3.40
N ALA A 75 -26.25 16.84 3.84
CA ALA A 75 -27.29 17.70 4.38
C ALA A 75 -26.90 18.15 5.79
N ALA A 76 -26.90 19.45 6.05
CA ALA A 76 -26.82 20.02 7.39
C ALA A 76 -28.25 20.25 7.90
N GLU A 77 -28.61 19.62 9.01
CA GLU A 77 -29.86 19.84 9.74
C GLU A 77 -29.83 21.21 10.43
N HIS A 78 -30.97 21.91 10.41
CA HIS A 78 -31.22 23.23 11.02
C HIS A 78 -32.04 23.09 12.30
#